data_AF-A0A7S0BUU1-F1
#
_entry.id   AF-A0A7S0BUU1-F1
#
_cell.length_a   1.000
_cell.length_b   1.000
_cell.length_c   1.000
_cell.angle_alpha   90.00
_cell.angle_beta   90.00
_cell.angle_gamma   90.00
#
_symmetry.space_group_name_H-M   'P 1'
#
loop_
_entity.id
_entity.type
_entity.pdbx_description
1 polymer ?
#
loop_
_entity_poly.entity_id
_entity_poly.type
_entity_poly.pdbx_seq_one_letter_code
_entity_poly.pdbx_strand_id
1 'polypeptide(L)'
;WGYVSSKLEDAAESCNDDQALRDWDQAVAVYTGSMAKTEGNTGYLLYTLAQVECNNFGTCIKDKNDIADVNSKVFENFVLGKGHVTKNECANAKKSVKRIQALMKVPLIQQVLRMTYALDNNDDYQETVQGQAAAFAASILPSLHKCKDASAISVYNDLAPGKGPSASYEVIKFALERTYDCLEITCADVGGLLDTDPAGTKYLKGAEPCDYIKSPVLSPASSPSTPSTDSVLLPSKNNLDSSVSKNGFIIGIAIGITALVATVLVITVAKHKREIEFATDNSAGGIHKTSDLDLVEVSENQVPEII
;
A
#
# COMPACT_ATOMS: atom_id res chain seq x y z
N TRP A 1 14.32 -0.78 -1.50
CA TRP A 1 14.57 0.67 -1.42
C TRP A 1 16.06 0.98 -1.24
N GLY A 2 16.76 0.36 -0.26
CA GLY A 2 18.18 0.66 0.01
C GLY A 2 19.11 0.47 -1.20
N TYR A 3 18.89 -0.60 -1.97
CA TYR A 3 19.63 -0.84 -3.22
C TYR A 3 19.44 0.28 -4.26
N VAL A 4 18.19 0.70 -4.48
CA VAL A 4 17.85 1.82 -5.39
C VAL A 4 18.52 3.11 -4.91
N SER A 5 18.47 3.37 -3.60
CA SER A 5 19.11 4.53 -2.97
C SER A 5 20.62 4.56 -3.23
N SER A 6 21.31 3.45 -2.96
CA SER A 6 22.76 3.32 -3.15
C SER A 6 23.15 3.56 -4.61
N LYS A 7 22.43 2.97 -5.57
CA LYS A 7 22.73 3.17 -6.99
C LYS A 7 22.55 4.60 -7.48
N LEU A 8 21.53 5.29 -6.98
CA LEU A 8 21.34 6.72 -7.27
C LEU A 8 22.45 7.57 -6.66
N GLU A 9 22.88 7.26 -5.43
CA GLU A 9 24.00 7.95 -4.77
C GLU A 9 25.30 7.75 -5.55
N ASP A 10 25.64 6.50 -5.89
CA ASP A 10 26.82 6.15 -6.70
C ASP A 10 26.81 6.91 -8.04
N ALA A 11 25.66 6.95 -8.72
CA ALA A 11 25.50 7.67 -9.98
C ALA A 11 25.69 9.19 -9.83
N ALA A 12 25.14 9.78 -8.77
CA ALA A 12 25.25 11.21 -8.52
C ALA A 12 26.62 11.63 -7.97
N GLU A 13 27.36 10.71 -7.35
CA GLU A 13 28.75 10.91 -6.91
C GLU A 13 29.74 10.78 -8.06
N SER A 14 29.64 9.71 -8.84
CA SER A 14 30.52 9.45 -9.98
C SER A 14 30.37 10.52 -11.07
N CYS A 15 29.12 10.83 -11.45
CA CYS A 15 28.69 11.91 -12.35
C CYS A 15 29.53 12.11 -13.65
N ASN A 16 28.88 12.17 -14.82
CA ASN A 16 29.57 12.34 -16.10
C ASN A 16 30.57 11.20 -16.42
N ASP A 17 30.18 9.96 -16.07
CA ASP A 17 30.82 8.69 -16.44
C ASP A 17 29.72 7.76 -17.01
N ASP A 18 30.06 6.90 -17.95
CA ASP A 18 29.18 5.83 -18.41
C ASP A 18 28.74 4.93 -17.24
N GLN A 19 29.59 4.78 -16.22
CA GLN A 19 29.22 4.08 -14.99
C GLN A 19 28.07 4.78 -14.25
N ALA A 20 28.07 6.11 -14.20
CA ALA A 20 27.00 6.88 -13.58
C ALA A 20 25.65 6.63 -14.26
N LEU A 21 25.63 6.57 -15.60
CA LEU A 21 24.42 6.27 -16.37
C LEU A 21 23.95 4.83 -16.17
N ARG A 22 24.88 3.87 -16.10
CA ARG A 22 24.55 2.47 -15.79
C ARG A 22 23.93 2.32 -14.41
N ASP A 23 24.52 2.94 -13.39
CA ASP A 23 23.98 2.89 -12.02
C ASP A 23 22.63 3.59 -11.93
N TRP A 24 22.44 4.71 -12.62
CA TRP A 24 21.15 5.41 -12.71
C TRP A 24 20.08 4.53 -13.34
N ASP A 25 20.36 3.95 -14.51
CA ASP A 25 19.41 3.09 -15.23
C ASP A 25 19.11 1.80 -14.43
N GLN A 26 20.10 1.26 -13.72
CA GLN A 26 19.88 0.13 -12.81
C GLN A 26 18.96 0.50 -11.64
N ALA A 27 19.09 1.70 -11.07
CA ALA A 27 18.18 2.17 -10.03
C ALA A 27 16.73 2.27 -10.53
N VAL A 28 16.52 2.81 -11.74
CA VAL A 28 15.18 2.88 -12.37
C VAL A 28 14.61 1.47 -12.60
N ALA A 29 15.42 0.54 -13.11
CA ALA A 29 14.99 -0.83 -13.36
C ALA A 29 14.60 -1.56 -12.06
N VAL A 30 15.38 -1.42 -10.99
CA VAL A 30 15.09 -2.06 -9.68
C VAL A 30 13.95 -1.36 -8.94
N TYR A 31 13.72 -0.06 -9.15
CA TYR A 31 12.53 0.59 -8.61
C TYR A 31 11.25 0.03 -9.25
N THR A 32 11.29 -0.17 -10.57
CA THR A 32 10.14 -0.58 -11.39
C THR A 32 9.84 -2.07 -11.29
N GLY A 33 10.88 -2.90 -11.43
CA GLY A 33 10.77 -4.36 -11.51
C GLY A 33 10.38 -4.86 -12.90
N SER A 34 10.69 -6.13 -13.18
CA SER A 34 10.49 -6.76 -14.50
C SER A 34 9.04 -7.17 -14.79
N MET A 35 8.18 -7.24 -13.76
CA MET A 35 6.81 -7.71 -13.90
C MET A 35 5.76 -6.60 -13.96
N ALA A 36 6.15 -5.36 -13.61
CA ALA A 36 5.24 -4.22 -13.61
C ALA A 36 4.61 -4.05 -15.00
N LYS A 37 3.30 -4.26 -15.09
CA LYS A 37 2.50 -4.02 -16.30
C LYS A 37 1.99 -2.58 -16.31
N THR A 38 1.30 -2.20 -17.39
CA THR A 38 0.76 -0.86 -17.60
C THR A 38 -0.15 -0.36 -16.46
N GLU A 39 -0.88 -1.27 -15.80
CA GLU A 39 -1.72 -0.94 -14.63
C GLU A 39 -0.93 -0.85 -13.31
N GLY A 40 0.34 -1.25 -13.32
CA GLY A 40 1.28 -1.22 -12.19
C GLY A 40 0.96 -2.12 -11.00
N ASN A 41 -0.12 -2.89 -11.05
CA ASN A 41 -0.62 -3.79 -10.01
C ASN A 41 0.01 -5.20 -10.02
N THR A 42 0.75 -5.57 -11.06
CA THR A 42 1.43 -6.87 -11.15
C THR A 42 2.93 -6.70 -10.92
N GLY A 43 3.43 -6.87 -9.71
CA GLY A 43 4.85 -6.72 -9.40
C GLY A 43 5.12 -6.74 -7.90
N TYR A 44 6.40 -6.75 -7.50
CA TYR A 44 6.80 -6.89 -6.10
C TYR A 44 7.74 -5.78 -5.61
N LEU A 45 8.12 -4.84 -6.49
CA LEU A 45 9.06 -3.77 -6.15
C LEU A 45 8.31 -2.46 -5.84
N LEU A 46 9.07 -1.41 -5.55
CA LEU A 46 8.53 -0.15 -5.01
C LEU A 46 7.47 0.50 -5.90
N TYR A 47 7.62 0.39 -7.22
CA TYR A 47 6.61 0.91 -8.15
C TYR A 47 5.23 0.28 -7.92
N THR A 48 5.16 -1.05 -7.87
CA THR A 48 3.91 -1.76 -7.60
C THR A 48 3.42 -1.52 -6.18
N LEU A 49 4.33 -1.43 -5.20
CA LEU A 49 3.93 -1.09 -3.84
C LEU A 49 3.21 0.26 -3.79
N ALA A 50 3.78 1.29 -4.41
CA ALA A 50 3.15 2.61 -4.52
C ALA A 50 1.82 2.57 -5.28
N GLN A 51 1.72 1.77 -6.34
CA GLN A 51 0.50 1.62 -7.12
C GLN A 51 -0.62 0.95 -6.32
N VAL A 52 -0.30 -0.07 -5.52
CA VAL A 52 -1.26 -0.71 -4.62
C VAL A 52 -1.68 0.26 -3.52
N GLU A 53 -0.72 0.92 -2.87
CA GLU A 53 -1.03 1.80 -1.75
C GLU A 53 -1.75 3.08 -2.17
N CYS A 54 -1.57 3.59 -3.38
CA CYS A 54 -2.33 4.77 -3.81
C CYS A 54 -3.85 4.51 -3.80
N ASN A 55 -4.27 3.28 -4.12
CA ASN A 55 -5.67 2.87 -4.08
C ASN A 55 -6.20 2.80 -2.65
N ASN A 56 -5.37 2.36 -1.70
CA ASN A 56 -5.74 2.29 -0.29
C ASN A 56 -5.73 3.67 0.38
N PHE A 57 -4.90 4.61 -0.09
CA PHE A 57 -4.67 5.90 0.58
C PHE A 57 -5.29 7.10 -0.14
N GLY A 58 -5.93 6.88 -1.29
CA GLY A 58 -6.56 7.93 -2.08
C GLY A 58 -5.55 8.87 -2.74
N THR A 59 -4.36 8.36 -3.09
CA THR A 59 -3.27 9.15 -3.69
C THR A 59 -2.98 8.78 -5.16
N CYS A 60 -3.92 8.10 -5.82
CA CYS A 60 -3.85 7.88 -7.26
C CYS A 60 -4.31 9.12 -8.05
N ILE A 61 -3.67 9.39 -9.19
CA ILE A 61 -4.07 10.45 -10.12
C ILE A 61 -5.10 9.91 -11.10
N LYS A 62 -6.38 10.20 -10.86
CA LYS A 62 -7.52 9.68 -11.66
C LYS A 62 -7.38 9.94 -13.16
N ASP A 63 -7.00 11.16 -13.54
CA ASP A 63 -6.89 11.56 -14.95
C ASP A 63 -5.61 11.02 -15.65
N LYS A 64 -4.80 10.22 -14.96
CA LYS A 64 -3.57 9.60 -15.48
C LYS A 64 -3.58 8.09 -15.29
N ASN A 65 -4.67 7.43 -15.71
CA ASN A 65 -4.85 5.97 -15.60
C ASN A 65 -4.65 5.46 -14.16
N ASP A 66 -5.12 6.23 -13.18
CA ASP A 66 -4.99 5.93 -11.75
C ASP A 66 -3.54 5.67 -11.28
N ILE A 67 -2.53 6.25 -11.94
CA ILE A 67 -1.13 6.11 -11.50
C ILE A 67 -0.94 6.70 -10.10
N ALA A 68 -0.17 6.03 -9.24
CA ALA A 68 0.22 6.60 -7.95
C ALA A 68 0.93 7.94 -8.16
N ASP A 69 0.51 8.97 -7.44
CA ASP A 69 1.12 10.31 -7.54
C ASP A 69 2.62 10.28 -7.24
N VAL A 70 3.03 9.49 -6.25
CA VAL A 70 4.44 9.29 -5.92
C VAL A 70 5.22 8.58 -7.03
N ASN A 71 4.61 7.62 -7.75
CA ASN A 71 5.25 7.01 -8.93
C ASN A 71 5.48 8.08 -10.00
N SER A 72 4.47 8.92 -10.28
CA SER A 72 4.61 10.03 -11.24
C SER A 72 5.77 10.96 -10.86
N LYS A 73 5.84 11.38 -9.59
CA LYS A 73 6.88 12.28 -9.08
C LYS A 73 8.27 11.63 -9.09
N VAL A 74 8.38 10.34 -8.79
CA VAL A 74 9.65 9.61 -8.83
C VAL A 74 10.17 9.53 -10.27
N PHE A 75 9.32 9.17 -11.24
CA PHE A 75 9.72 9.08 -12.65
C PHE A 75 10.09 10.44 -13.25
N GLU A 76 9.41 11.52 -12.85
CA GLU A 76 9.82 12.88 -13.21
C GLU A 76 11.25 13.16 -12.72
N ASN A 77 11.56 12.81 -11.47
CA ASN A 77 12.90 12.98 -10.92
C ASN A 77 13.95 12.04 -11.54
N PHE A 78 13.56 10.84 -11.99
CA PHE A 78 14.46 9.96 -12.76
C PHE A 78 14.85 10.60 -14.09
N VAL A 79 13.90 11.21 -14.81
CA VAL A 79 14.17 11.91 -16.07
C VAL A 79 15.05 13.14 -15.83
N LEU A 80 14.68 13.98 -14.84
CA LEU A 80 15.46 15.16 -14.49
C LEU A 80 16.89 14.80 -14.07
N GLY A 81 17.03 13.84 -13.17
CA GLY A 81 18.33 13.44 -12.65
C GLY A 81 19.23 12.80 -13.71
N LYS A 82 18.68 11.98 -14.61
CA LYS A 82 19.45 11.50 -15.78
C LYS A 82 19.94 12.66 -16.64
N GLY A 83 19.09 13.67 -16.88
CA GLY A 83 19.47 14.90 -17.59
C GLY A 83 20.57 15.69 -16.87
N HIS A 84 20.55 15.74 -15.54
CA HIS A 84 21.63 16.36 -14.76
C HIS A 84 22.94 15.58 -14.86
N VAL A 85 22.90 14.24 -14.78
CA VAL A 85 24.07 13.37 -14.91
C VAL A 85 24.73 13.54 -16.30
N THR A 86 23.94 13.56 -17.39
CA THR A 86 24.48 13.72 -18.76
C THR A 86 25.05 15.10 -19.04
N LYS A 87 24.58 16.13 -18.35
CA LYS A 87 25.08 17.51 -18.47
C LYS A 87 26.19 17.85 -17.48
N ASN A 88 26.67 16.87 -16.71
CA ASN A 88 27.66 17.07 -15.65
C ASN A 88 27.19 18.06 -14.54
N GLU A 89 25.87 18.15 -14.31
CA GLU A 89 25.26 18.99 -13.28
C GLU A 89 25.12 18.21 -11.94
N CYS A 90 26.24 17.71 -11.41
CA CYS A 90 26.24 16.74 -10.30
C CYS A 90 25.51 17.22 -9.03
N ALA A 91 25.57 18.51 -8.73
CA ALA A 91 24.84 19.09 -7.60
C ALA A 91 23.32 19.01 -7.79
N ASN A 92 22.83 19.17 -9.02
CA ASN A 92 21.41 19.01 -9.34
C ASN A 92 21.02 17.53 -9.41
N ALA A 93 21.89 16.65 -9.89
CA ALA A 93 21.69 15.21 -9.82
C ALA A 93 21.47 14.77 -8.36
N LYS A 94 22.34 15.22 -7.43
CA LYS A 94 22.20 14.95 -5.99
C LYS A 94 20.87 15.45 -5.41
N LYS A 95 20.33 16.58 -5.89
CA LYS A 95 18.99 17.05 -5.49
C LYS A 95 17.88 16.11 -5.98
N SER A 96 17.96 15.65 -7.24
CA SER A 96 17.04 14.65 -7.79
C SER A 96 17.08 13.36 -6.97
N VAL A 97 18.27 12.87 -6.61
CA VAL A 97 18.43 11.67 -5.76
C VAL A 97 17.74 11.85 -4.41
N LYS A 98 17.98 12.96 -3.70
CA LYS A 98 17.32 13.25 -2.42
C LYS A 98 15.80 13.26 -2.54
N ARG A 99 15.28 13.88 -3.61
CA ARG A 99 13.84 13.91 -3.85
C ARG A 99 13.26 12.52 -4.12
N ILE A 100 13.95 11.68 -4.90
CA ILE A 100 13.54 10.29 -5.13
C ILE A 100 13.56 9.50 -3.82
N GLN A 101 14.63 9.62 -3.02
CA GLN A 101 14.74 8.97 -1.71
C GLN A 101 13.64 9.37 -0.72
N ALA A 102 13.22 10.64 -0.73
CA ALA A 102 12.07 11.11 0.05
C ALA A 102 10.78 10.40 -0.41
N LEU A 103 10.49 10.45 -1.71
CA LEU A 103 9.26 9.89 -2.28
C LEU A 103 9.17 8.36 -2.15
N MET A 104 10.28 7.64 -2.26
CA MET A 104 10.31 6.17 -2.10
C MET A 104 9.93 5.70 -0.70
N LYS A 105 9.96 6.58 0.31
CA LYS A 105 9.53 6.25 1.68
C LYS A 105 8.02 6.30 1.84
N VAL A 106 7.30 7.05 1.00
CA VAL A 106 5.85 7.18 1.07
C VAL A 106 5.14 5.82 1.05
N PRO A 107 5.36 4.92 0.06
CA PRO A 107 4.71 3.61 0.07
C PRO A 107 5.12 2.71 1.25
N LEU A 108 6.31 2.94 1.84
CA LEU A 108 6.74 2.22 3.05
C LEU A 108 5.96 2.71 4.27
N ILE A 109 5.78 4.02 4.41
CA ILE A 109 4.99 4.67 5.47
C ILE A 109 3.51 4.27 5.35
N GLN A 110 2.96 4.30 4.14
CA GLN A 110 1.59 3.84 3.85
C GLN A 110 1.40 2.39 4.31
N GLN A 111 2.36 1.51 4.02
CA GLN A 111 2.28 0.12 4.50
C GLN A 111 2.36 -0.03 6.01
N VAL A 112 3.21 0.75 6.69
CA VAL A 112 3.21 0.75 8.17
C VAL A 112 1.83 1.13 8.68
N LEU A 113 1.26 2.24 8.19
CA LEU A 113 -0.06 2.71 8.61
C LEU A 113 -1.15 1.66 8.37
N ARG A 114 -1.18 1.04 7.19
CA ARG A 114 -2.21 0.05 6.83
C ARG A 114 -2.11 -1.20 7.68
N MET A 115 -0.91 -1.73 7.90
CA MET A 115 -0.72 -2.93 8.71
C MET A 115 -0.99 -2.65 10.19
N THR A 116 -0.57 -1.49 10.71
CA THR A 116 -0.89 -1.10 12.08
C THR A 116 -2.40 -0.92 12.29
N TYR A 117 -3.11 -0.33 11.32
CA TYR A 117 -4.58 -0.22 11.40
C TYR A 117 -5.23 -1.61 11.42
N ALA A 118 -4.70 -2.56 10.62
CA ALA A 118 -5.20 -3.93 10.64
C ALA A 118 -4.99 -4.61 12.02
N LEU A 119 -3.84 -4.40 12.67
CA LEU A 119 -3.52 -4.96 13.98
C LEU A 119 -4.30 -4.32 15.14
N ASP A 120 -4.56 -3.01 15.08
CA ASP A 120 -5.23 -2.27 16.18
C ASP A 120 -6.75 -2.23 15.98
N ASN A 121 -7.21 -1.74 14.83
CA ASN A 121 -8.62 -1.43 14.60
C ASN A 121 -9.44 -2.59 14.04
N ASN A 122 -8.80 -3.53 13.33
CA ASN A 122 -9.49 -4.67 12.71
C ASN A 122 -9.26 -5.99 13.46
N ASP A 123 -8.47 -5.98 14.55
CA ASP A 123 -8.09 -7.17 15.32
C ASP A 123 -7.44 -8.28 14.44
N ASP A 124 -6.77 -7.92 13.33
CA ASP A 124 -6.14 -8.87 12.40
C ASP A 124 -4.74 -9.28 12.88
N TYR A 125 -4.72 -10.11 13.91
CA TYR A 125 -3.51 -10.57 14.59
C TYR A 125 -2.72 -11.66 13.85
N GLN A 126 -2.92 -11.83 12.55
CA GLN A 126 -2.17 -12.83 11.79
C GLN A 126 -0.66 -12.54 11.82
N GLU A 127 0.15 -13.59 11.95
CA GLU A 127 1.61 -13.49 11.96
C GLU A 127 2.15 -12.81 10.68
N THR A 128 1.45 -12.97 9.56
CA THR A 128 1.76 -12.31 8.30
C THR A 128 1.62 -10.79 8.39
N VAL A 129 0.55 -10.27 9.02
CA VAL A 129 0.31 -8.84 9.22
C VAL A 129 1.33 -8.27 10.21
N GLN A 130 1.56 -8.98 11.32
CA GLN A 130 2.59 -8.60 12.31
C GLN A 130 3.98 -8.52 11.66
N GLY A 131 4.35 -9.54 10.88
CA GLY A 131 5.63 -9.59 10.18
C GLY A 131 5.78 -8.48 9.14
N GLN A 132 4.72 -8.16 8.40
CA GLN A 132 4.72 -7.04 7.46
C GLN A 132 4.87 -5.70 8.17
N ALA A 133 4.10 -5.44 9.23
CA ALA A 133 4.20 -4.22 10.02
C ALA A 133 5.64 -4.02 10.54
N ALA A 134 6.22 -5.06 11.15
CA ALA A 134 7.59 -5.05 11.65
C ALA A 134 8.62 -4.79 10.55
N ALA A 135 8.49 -5.46 9.40
CA ALA A 135 9.43 -5.34 8.29
C ALA A 135 9.40 -3.93 7.66
N PHE A 136 8.21 -3.38 7.40
CA PHE A 136 8.08 -2.03 6.86
C PHE A 136 8.53 -0.97 7.87
N ALA A 137 8.20 -1.13 9.15
CA ALA A 137 8.68 -0.26 10.21
C ALA A 137 10.22 -0.24 10.26
N ALA A 138 10.85 -1.41 10.33
CA ALA A 138 12.30 -1.55 10.35
C ALA A 138 12.98 -0.84 9.17
N SER A 139 12.34 -0.84 8.00
CA SER A 139 12.87 -0.20 6.79
C SER A 139 12.95 1.33 6.90
N ILE A 140 12.11 1.98 7.71
CA ILE A 140 12.05 3.44 7.84
C ILE A 140 12.66 3.96 9.16
N LEU A 141 12.84 3.10 10.17
CA LEU A 141 13.36 3.47 11.49
C LEU A 141 14.64 4.33 11.46
N PRO A 142 15.66 4.05 10.63
CA PRO A 142 16.86 4.91 10.59
C PRO A 142 16.54 6.35 10.15
N SER A 143 15.61 6.52 9.21
CA SER A 143 15.17 7.84 8.76
C SER A 143 14.34 8.54 9.83
N LEU A 144 13.46 7.81 10.51
CA LEU A 144 12.70 8.34 11.64
C LEU A 144 13.63 8.78 12.77
N HIS A 145 14.64 7.98 13.11
CA HIS A 145 15.58 8.29 14.20
C HIS A 145 16.39 9.55 13.88
N LYS A 146 16.88 9.68 12.64
CA LYS A 146 17.56 10.88 12.15
C LYS A 146 16.69 12.13 12.26
N CYS A 147 15.40 12.02 11.94
CA CYS A 147 14.48 13.16 12.00
C CYS A 147 13.98 13.47 13.40
N LYS A 148 13.66 12.43 14.16
CA LYS A 148 13.09 12.51 15.51
C LYS A 148 13.22 11.17 16.22
N ASP A 149 14.28 11.03 17.01
CA ASP A 149 14.57 9.84 17.82
C ASP A 149 13.34 9.26 18.54
N ALA A 150 12.60 10.10 19.27
CA ALA A 150 11.39 9.68 19.98
C ALA A 150 10.31 9.05 19.07
N SER A 151 10.17 9.49 17.81
CA SER A 151 9.24 8.86 16.86
C SER A 151 9.70 7.46 16.46
N ALA A 152 11.00 7.26 16.25
CA ALA A 152 11.56 5.95 15.97
C ALA A 152 11.41 5.00 17.16
N ILE A 153 11.64 5.48 18.38
CA ILE A 153 11.45 4.70 19.61
C ILE A 153 9.98 4.27 19.74
N SER A 154 9.02 5.18 19.52
CA SER A 154 7.59 4.84 19.55
C SER A 154 7.23 3.74 18.55
N VAL A 155 7.65 3.90 17.28
CA VAL A 155 7.37 2.91 16.22
C VAL A 155 8.04 1.57 16.51
N TYR A 156 9.29 1.58 16.98
CA TYR A 156 10.04 0.35 17.30
C TYR A 156 9.44 -0.39 18.50
N ASN A 157 9.09 0.32 19.58
CA ASN A 157 8.56 -0.34 20.77
C ASN A 157 7.19 -0.96 20.56
N ASP A 158 6.43 -0.47 19.58
CA ASP A 158 5.10 -0.96 19.25
C ASP A 158 5.14 -2.10 18.22
N LEU A 159 5.97 -2.00 17.17
CA LEU A 159 5.97 -2.94 16.03
C LEU A 159 7.13 -3.94 16.00
N ALA A 160 8.08 -3.87 16.93
CA ALA A 160 9.18 -4.85 16.95
C ALA A 160 8.64 -6.27 17.23
N PRO A 161 9.23 -7.32 16.60
CA PRO A 161 8.82 -8.69 16.86
C PRO A 161 8.84 -9.03 18.36
N GLY A 162 7.78 -9.68 18.84
CA GLY A 162 7.67 -10.11 20.24
C GLY A 162 7.11 -9.06 21.22
N LYS A 163 6.67 -7.89 20.76
CA LYS A 163 6.03 -6.85 21.60
C LYS A 163 4.55 -7.11 21.90
N GLY A 164 3.92 -8.00 21.14
CA GLY A 164 2.51 -8.34 21.24
C GLY A 164 1.90 -8.46 19.85
N PRO A 165 0.68 -9.03 19.72
CA PRO A 165 0.04 -9.19 18.42
C PRO A 165 -0.66 -7.91 17.93
N SER A 166 -1.01 -6.99 18.84
CA SER A 166 -1.69 -5.72 18.52
C SER A 166 -0.68 -4.58 18.34
N ALA A 167 -1.18 -3.41 17.97
CA ALA A 167 -0.40 -2.19 17.75
C ALA A 167 -1.19 -0.95 18.23
N SER A 168 -0.55 0.22 18.23
CA SER A 168 -1.15 1.49 18.62
C SER A 168 -1.24 2.42 17.41
N TYR A 169 -2.30 2.31 16.61
CA TYR A 169 -2.45 3.02 15.33
C TYR A 169 -2.34 4.54 15.49
N GLU A 170 -3.10 5.12 16.42
CA GLU A 170 -3.07 6.58 16.64
C GLU A 170 -1.67 7.07 17.05
N VAL A 171 -0.95 6.29 17.88
CA VAL A 171 0.40 6.62 18.34
C VAL A 171 1.41 6.54 17.19
N ILE A 172 1.34 5.48 16.37
CA ILE A 172 2.23 5.30 15.22
C ILE A 172 1.96 6.35 14.15
N LYS A 173 0.68 6.61 13.83
CA LYS A 173 0.29 7.66 12.89
C LYS A 173 0.86 9.01 13.30
N PHE A 174 0.64 9.41 14.55
CA PHE A 174 1.19 10.65 15.11
C PHE A 174 2.73 10.67 15.08
N ALA A 175 3.39 9.55 15.40
CA ALA A 175 4.84 9.43 15.38
C ALA A 175 5.43 9.59 13.97
N LEU A 176 4.74 9.08 12.95
CA LEU A 176 5.12 9.20 11.54
C LEU A 176 4.90 10.62 11.02
N GLU A 177 3.70 11.18 11.20
CA GLU A 177 3.32 12.48 10.63
C GLU A 177 4.23 13.64 11.07
N ARG A 178 4.65 13.64 12.34
CA ARG A 178 5.60 14.65 12.86
C ARG A 178 7.03 14.54 12.32
N THR A 179 7.30 13.60 11.42
CA THR A 179 8.60 13.47 10.73
C THR A 179 8.53 13.87 9.26
N TYR A 180 7.33 14.09 8.70
CA TYR A 180 7.14 14.31 7.26
C TYR A 180 7.94 15.49 6.72
N ASP A 181 7.94 16.63 7.43
CA ASP A 181 8.74 17.80 7.05
C ASP A 181 10.23 17.48 6.90
N CYS A 182 10.81 16.75 7.86
CA CYS A 182 12.22 16.35 7.82
C CYS A 182 12.51 15.28 6.76
N LEU A 183 11.51 14.44 6.46
CA LEU A 183 11.59 13.44 5.38
C LEU A 183 11.37 14.04 3.99
N GLU A 184 11.07 15.34 3.90
CA GLU A 184 10.75 16.07 2.66
C GLU A 184 9.52 15.48 1.93
N ILE A 185 8.50 15.06 2.68
CA ILE A 185 7.21 14.60 2.18
C ILE A 185 6.07 15.34 2.88
N THR A 186 4.87 15.30 2.32
CA THR A 186 3.70 16.01 2.82
C THR A 186 2.57 15.06 3.21
N CYS A 187 1.60 15.56 3.99
CA CYS A 187 0.35 14.85 4.27
C CYS A 187 -0.36 14.38 3.00
N ALA A 188 -0.33 15.20 1.95
CA ALA A 188 -0.95 14.90 0.66
C ALA A 188 -0.20 13.79 -0.11
N ASP A 189 1.13 13.68 0.05
CA ASP A 189 1.89 12.58 -0.56
C ASP A 189 1.47 11.23 0.05
N VAL A 190 1.25 11.19 1.37
CA VAL A 190 0.87 9.95 2.09
C VAL A 190 -0.61 9.62 1.95
N GLY A 191 -1.49 10.62 2.03
CA GLY A 191 -2.93 10.44 2.02
C GLY A 191 -3.49 9.89 3.33
N GLY A 192 -4.65 9.23 3.24
CA GLY A 192 -5.35 8.65 4.39
C GLY A 192 -6.02 7.35 4.01
N LEU A 193 -6.13 6.40 4.94
CA LEU A 193 -6.59 5.05 4.63
C LEU A 193 -8.10 5.05 4.33
N LEU A 194 -8.48 4.51 3.18
CA LEU A 194 -9.83 4.54 2.66
C LEU A 194 -10.63 3.31 3.10
N ASP A 195 -11.89 3.56 3.42
CA ASP A 195 -12.95 2.57 3.54
C ASP A 195 -13.49 2.29 2.13
N THR A 196 -13.33 1.07 1.66
CA THR A 196 -13.76 0.62 0.33
C THR A 196 -15.19 0.07 0.35
N ASP A 197 -16.05 0.62 1.21
CA ASP A 197 -17.48 0.33 1.25
C ASP A 197 -18.18 0.77 -0.06
N PRO A 198 -19.08 -0.04 -0.65
CA PRO A 198 -19.90 0.31 -1.81
C PRO A 198 -20.69 1.63 -1.70
N ALA A 199 -20.89 2.20 -0.51
CA ALA A 199 -21.55 3.50 -0.32
C ALA A 199 -20.69 4.73 -0.67
N GLY A 200 -19.42 4.53 -1.05
CA GLY A 200 -18.50 5.57 -1.53
C GLY A 200 -17.19 5.62 -0.74
N THR A 201 -16.15 6.17 -1.36
CA THR A 201 -14.80 6.24 -0.77
C THR A 201 -14.76 7.26 0.37
N LYS A 202 -14.73 6.80 1.61
CA LYS A 202 -14.51 7.61 2.82
C LYS A 202 -13.19 7.22 3.46
N TYR A 203 -12.63 8.06 4.32
CA TYR A 203 -11.52 7.63 5.17
C TYR A 203 -12.05 6.76 6.31
N LEU A 204 -11.28 5.73 6.68
CA LEU A 204 -11.48 4.97 7.90
C LEU A 204 -11.33 5.90 9.12
N LYS A 205 -12.04 5.59 10.20
CA LYS A 205 -12.10 6.44 11.40
C LYS A 205 -10.70 6.65 11.98
N GLY A 206 -10.25 7.91 12.07
CA GLY A 206 -8.93 8.27 12.62
C GLY A 206 -7.78 8.09 11.63
N ALA A 207 -8.05 7.59 10.42
CA ALA A 207 -7.07 7.33 9.38
C ALA A 207 -7.07 8.40 8.28
N GLU A 208 -7.67 9.56 8.54
CA GLU A 208 -7.65 10.70 7.63
C GLU A 208 -6.22 11.26 7.44
N PRO A 209 -5.92 11.91 6.28
CA PRO A 209 -4.64 12.60 6.10
C PRO A 209 -4.40 13.62 7.24
N CYS A 210 -3.14 13.90 7.57
CA CYS A 210 -2.87 15.02 8.46
C CYS A 210 -3.45 16.33 7.91
N ASP A 211 -3.82 17.22 8.82
CA ASP A 211 -4.53 18.48 8.55
C ASP A 211 -5.92 18.33 7.89
N TYR A 212 -6.51 17.14 7.92
CA TYR A 212 -7.86 16.92 7.42
C TYR A 212 -8.91 17.68 8.23
N ILE A 213 -9.57 18.65 7.59
CA ILE A 213 -10.76 19.32 8.13
C ILE A 213 -11.99 18.65 7.52
N LYS A 214 -12.74 17.93 8.36
CA LYS A 214 -14.01 17.33 7.95
C LYS A 214 -14.95 18.43 7.47
N SER A 215 -15.31 18.39 6.17
CA SER A 215 -16.32 19.30 5.65
C SER A 215 -17.63 19.11 6.44
N PRO A 216 -18.27 20.19 6.92
CA PRO A 216 -19.57 20.07 7.57
C PRO A 216 -20.55 19.48 6.55
N VAL A 217 -21.08 18.30 6.87
CA VAL A 217 -22.14 17.66 6.08
C VAL A 217 -23.30 18.64 6.07
N LEU A 218 -23.57 19.25 4.91
CA LEU A 218 -24.74 20.09 4.72
C LEU A 218 -25.95 19.17 4.89
N SER A 219 -26.62 19.26 6.05
CA SER A 219 -27.93 18.63 6.22
C SER A 219 -28.84 19.15 5.10
N PRO A 220 -29.66 18.30 4.46
CA PRO A 220 -30.50 18.76 3.37
C PRO A 220 -31.43 19.83 3.89
N ALA A 221 -31.31 21.04 3.34
CA ALA A 221 -32.17 22.16 3.62
C ALA A 221 -33.63 21.74 3.37
N SER A 222 -34.45 21.79 4.42
CA SER A 222 -35.90 21.71 4.30
C SER A 222 -36.34 22.79 3.30
N SER A 223 -36.80 22.37 2.13
CA SER A 223 -37.26 23.27 1.08
C SER A 223 -38.49 24.07 1.55
N PRO A 224 -38.61 25.35 1.19
CA PRO A 224 -39.75 26.19 1.55
C PRO A 224 -40.97 25.80 0.70
N SER A 225 -42.12 25.59 1.34
CA SER A 225 -43.41 25.43 0.68
C SER A 225 -43.82 26.71 -0.04
N THR A 226 -44.13 26.61 -1.33
CA THR A 226 -44.77 27.66 -2.13
C THR A 226 -46.29 27.62 -1.93
N PRO A 227 -46.99 28.78 -1.99
CA PRO A 227 -48.39 28.92 -1.59
C PRO A 227 -49.36 28.63 -2.74
N SER A 228 -50.53 28.06 -2.42
CA SER A 228 -51.69 28.00 -3.32
C SER A 228 -52.92 28.62 -2.65
N THR A 229 -53.64 29.38 -3.45
CA THR A 229 -54.64 30.39 -3.12
C THR A 229 -56.05 29.81 -2.94
N ASP A 230 -56.74 30.34 -1.93
CA ASP A 230 -58.18 30.48 -1.62
C ASP A 230 -59.26 29.73 -2.44
N SER A 231 -60.17 29.03 -1.74
CA SER A 231 -61.52 29.56 -1.43
C SER A 231 -62.53 28.53 -0.87
N VAL A 232 -63.00 28.82 0.36
CA VAL A 232 -64.43 28.85 0.79
C VAL A 232 -65.13 27.59 1.38
N LEU A 233 -65.67 27.81 2.61
CA LEU A 233 -66.77 27.19 3.40
C LEU A 233 -66.47 26.26 4.61
N LEU A 234 -66.83 26.77 5.80
CA LEU A 234 -66.91 26.21 7.18
C LEU A 234 -68.14 25.27 7.39
N PRO A 235 -68.37 24.64 8.57
CA PRO A 235 -67.54 24.47 9.77
C PRO A 235 -67.41 23.02 10.32
N SER A 236 -66.44 22.91 11.22
CA SER A 236 -66.06 21.84 12.15
C SER A 236 -67.19 21.11 12.91
N LYS A 237 -67.05 19.79 13.05
CA LYS A 237 -67.55 18.99 14.19
C LYS A 237 -66.55 17.86 14.54
N ASN A 238 -65.95 18.03 15.74
CA ASN A 238 -65.76 17.06 16.82
C ASN A 238 -64.96 15.75 16.63
N ASN A 239 -63.95 15.63 17.51
CA ASN A 239 -63.48 14.45 18.26
C ASN A 239 -63.01 13.22 17.47
N LEU A 240 -61.78 12.76 17.73
CA LEU A 240 -61.45 11.83 18.83
C LEU A 240 -60.04 11.24 18.61
N ASP A 241 -59.31 11.12 19.72
CA ASP A 241 -58.02 10.42 19.87
C ASP A 241 -57.94 9.08 19.14
N SER A 242 -56.75 8.71 18.64
CA SER A 242 -55.91 7.70 19.33
C SER A 242 -54.65 7.33 18.52
N SER A 243 -53.53 7.38 19.23
CA SER A 243 -52.23 6.82 18.89
C SER A 243 -52.28 5.30 18.75
N VAL A 244 -51.65 4.75 17.71
CA VAL A 244 -51.25 3.32 17.68
C VAL A 244 -49.81 3.20 17.21
N SER A 245 -48.96 2.80 18.15
CA SER A 245 -47.60 2.28 17.97
C SER A 245 -47.63 0.92 17.26
N LYS A 246 -46.70 0.70 16.33
CA LYS A 246 -46.39 -0.65 15.81
C LYS A 246 -44.88 -0.83 15.69
N ASN A 247 -44.31 -1.48 16.70
CA ASN A 247 -43.14 -2.34 16.53
C ASN A 247 -43.58 -3.63 15.81
N GLY A 248 -42.85 -4.03 14.78
CA GLY A 248 -43.06 -5.27 14.03
C GLY A 248 -41.73 -5.94 13.72
N PHE A 249 -41.51 -7.06 14.38
CA PHE A 249 -40.41 -8.01 14.28
C PHE A 249 -40.52 -8.84 12.97
N ILE A 250 -39.41 -9.10 12.28
CA ILE A 250 -39.33 -10.08 11.17
C ILE A 250 -38.15 -11.03 11.44
N ILE A 251 -38.46 -12.30 11.68
CA ILE A 251 -37.53 -13.43 11.61
C ILE A 251 -37.68 -14.11 10.24
N GLY A 252 -36.53 -14.35 9.60
CA GLY A 252 -36.20 -15.63 8.95
C GLY A 252 -36.35 -15.71 7.44
N ILE A 253 -35.22 -15.82 6.73
CA ILE A 253 -34.84 -17.01 5.92
C ILE A 253 -33.30 -17.13 5.93
N ALA A 254 -32.76 -18.10 6.66
CA ALA A 254 -31.34 -18.48 6.68
C ALA A 254 -31.22 -19.97 6.36
N ILE A 255 -31.35 -20.36 5.09
CA ILE A 255 -31.11 -21.76 4.65
C ILE A 255 -30.27 -21.86 3.35
N GLY A 256 -30.02 -20.77 2.61
CA GLY A 256 -29.26 -20.84 1.35
C GLY A 256 -27.73 -20.84 1.46
N ILE A 257 -27.17 -20.31 2.55
CA ILE A 257 -25.74 -19.98 2.62
C ILE A 257 -24.89 -21.14 3.18
N THR A 258 -25.45 -21.97 4.06
CA THR A 258 -24.70 -23.07 4.68
C THR A 258 -24.37 -24.20 3.71
N ALA A 259 -25.25 -24.48 2.74
CA ALA A 259 -25.01 -25.52 1.73
C ALA A 259 -23.89 -25.14 0.75
N LEU A 260 -23.79 -23.86 0.38
CA LEU A 260 -22.75 -23.33 -0.53
C LEU A 260 -21.36 -23.33 0.12
N VAL A 261 -21.27 -22.95 1.40
CA VAL A 261 -19.99 -22.96 2.13
C VAL A 261 -19.46 -24.38 2.31
N ALA A 262 -20.34 -25.35 2.59
CA ALA A 262 -19.95 -26.75 2.74
C ALA A 262 -19.45 -27.36 1.42
N THR A 263 -20.04 -27.00 0.28
CA THR A 263 -19.59 -27.53 -1.03
C THR A 263 -18.23 -26.94 -1.43
N VAL A 264 -17.99 -25.65 -1.19
CA VAL A 264 -16.70 -25.02 -1.48
C VAL A 264 -15.58 -25.62 -0.62
N LEU A 265 -15.83 -25.90 0.66
CA LEU A 265 -14.86 -26.54 1.57
C LEU A 265 -14.50 -27.97 1.15
N VAL A 266 -15.48 -28.76 0.70
CA VAL A 266 -15.21 -30.13 0.22
C VAL A 266 -14.37 -30.10 -1.07
N ILE A 267 -14.62 -29.14 -1.97
CA ILE A 267 -13.86 -29.00 -3.21
C ILE A 267 -12.41 -28.55 -2.94
N THR A 268 -12.18 -27.61 -2.03
CA THR A 268 -10.82 -27.15 -1.69
C THR A 268 -10.01 -28.23 -0.97
N VAL A 269 -10.62 -28.97 -0.04
CA VAL A 269 -9.96 -30.11 0.63
C VAL A 269 -9.63 -31.23 -0.35
N ALA A 270 -10.55 -31.56 -1.28
CA ALA A 270 -10.30 -32.58 -2.30
C ALA A 270 -9.18 -32.17 -3.28
N LYS A 271 -9.10 -30.89 -3.64
CA LYS A 271 -8.03 -30.35 -4.49
C LYS A 271 -6.68 -30.41 -3.78
N HIS A 272 -6.63 -30.04 -2.49
CA HIS A 272 -5.39 -30.06 -1.72
C HIS A 272 -4.87 -31.49 -1.46
N LYS A 273 -5.77 -32.45 -1.25
CA LYS A 273 -5.39 -33.87 -1.10
C LYS A 273 -4.73 -34.43 -2.37
N ARG A 274 -5.19 -34.05 -3.56
CA ARG A 274 -4.59 -34.48 -4.84
C ARG A 274 -3.18 -33.91 -5.06
N GLU A 275 -2.91 -32.70 -4.61
CA GLU A 275 -1.56 -32.12 -4.73
C GLU A 275 -0.56 -32.76 -3.77
N ILE A 276 -1.03 -33.22 -2.60
CA ILE A 276 -0.19 -33.96 -1.64
C ILE A 276 0.14 -35.37 -2.16
N GLU A 277 -0.81 -36.06 -2.78
CA GLU A 277 -0.57 -37.39 -3.40
C GLU A 277 0.38 -37.28 -4.62
N PHE A 278 0.31 -36.20 -5.40
CA PHE A 278 1.27 -35.94 -6.50
C PHE A 278 2.69 -35.61 -6.01
N ALA A 279 2.83 -34.98 -4.84
CA ALA A 279 4.13 -34.67 -4.24
C ALA A 279 4.82 -35.91 -3.63
N THR A 280 4.06 -36.94 -3.22
CA THR A 280 4.63 -38.14 -2.60
C THR A 280 5.18 -39.15 -3.61
N ASP A 281 4.61 -39.23 -4.82
CA ASP A 281 5.14 -40.11 -5.89
C ASP A 281 6.48 -39.62 -6.47
N ASN A 282 6.73 -38.31 -6.49
CA ASN A 282 7.98 -37.75 -7.01
C ASN A 282 9.17 -37.85 -6.05
N SER A 283 8.95 -38.24 -4.78
CA SER A 283 10.03 -38.37 -3.78
C SER A 283 10.55 -39.81 -3.62
N ALA A 284 9.90 -40.82 -4.22
CA ALA A 284 10.26 -42.23 -4.04
C ALA A 284 11.24 -42.77 -5.11
N GLY A 285 11.54 -42.02 -6.17
CA GLY A 285 12.43 -42.44 -7.26
C GLY A 285 13.78 -41.73 -7.24
N GLY A 286 14.69 -42.08 -6.33
CA GLY A 286 15.99 -41.40 -6.26
C GLY A 286 17.02 -41.93 -5.28
N ILE A 287 17.18 -43.26 -5.16
CA ILE A 287 18.37 -43.83 -4.55
C ILE A 287 19.08 -44.66 -5.62
N HIS A 288 20.02 -44.05 -6.33
CA HIS A 288 21.17 -44.78 -6.87
C HIS A 288 22.44 -43.96 -6.74
N LYS A 289 23.34 -44.60 -6.00
CA LYS A 289 24.70 -44.28 -5.57
C LYS A 289 25.64 -44.24 -6.78
N THR A 290 26.44 -43.18 -6.92
CA THR A 290 27.85 -43.21 -7.37
C THR A 290 28.45 -41.81 -7.26
N SER A 291 29.34 -41.63 -6.29
CA SER A 291 30.32 -40.55 -6.29
C SER A 291 31.65 -41.20 -6.64
N ASP A 292 32.15 -41.01 -7.85
CA ASP A 292 33.57 -41.07 -8.14
C ASP A 292 33.93 -39.77 -8.87
N LEU A 293 34.86 -39.04 -8.27
CA LEU A 293 35.55 -37.93 -8.88
C LEU A 293 36.47 -38.49 -9.95
N ASP A 294 36.43 -37.92 -11.15
CA ASP A 294 37.62 -37.81 -11.98
C ASP A 294 37.64 -36.47 -12.72
N LEU A 295 38.80 -35.85 -12.65
CA LEU A 295 39.21 -34.62 -13.32
C LEU A 295 39.36 -34.85 -14.82
N VAL A 296 38.82 -33.95 -15.65
CA VAL A 296 39.32 -33.72 -17.02
C VAL A 296 39.23 -32.23 -17.37
N GLU A 297 40.39 -31.61 -17.60
CA GLU A 297 40.58 -30.34 -18.32
C GLU A 297 40.15 -30.47 -19.79
N VAL A 298 39.46 -29.48 -20.37
CA VAL A 298 39.49 -29.08 -21.81
C VAL A 298 38.91 -27.66 -21.91
N SER A 299 39.71 -26.63 -22.19
CA SER A 299 39.90 -25.91 -23.49
C SER A 299 38.77 -24.96 -23.92
N GLU A 300 39.14 -23.68 -23.94
CA GLU A 300 38.92 -22.60 -24.92
C GLU A 300 37.90 -22.77 -26.09
N ASN A 301 37.21 -21.65 -26.36
CA ASN A 301 36.42 -21.26 -27.56
C ASN A 301 34.97 -21.76 -27.71
N GLN A 302 33.99 -20.86 -27.53
CA GLN A 302 33.28 -20.18 -28.64
C GLN A 302 32.07 -19.35 -28.13
N VAL A 303 32.07 -18.08 -28.50
CA VAL A 303 30.93 -17.15 -28.46
C VAL A 303 29.95 -17.50 -29.59
N PRO A 304 28.64 -17.33 -29.40
CA PRO A 304 27.75 -16.99 -30.52
C PRO A 304 27.05 -15.65 -30.31
N GLU A 305 27.26 -14.77 -31.29
CA GLU A 305 26.39 -13.68 -31.71
C GLU A 305 24.95 -14.16 -31.89
N ILE A 306 23.98 -13.37 -31.44
CA ILE A 306 22.58 -13.50 -31.85
C ILE A 306 22.09 -12.13 -32.33
N ILE A 307 21.60 -12.18 -33.58
CA ILE A 307 20.96 -11.15 -34.40
C ILE A 307 19.69 -10.63 -33.72
#